data_AF-A0A1H8PSG4-F1
#
_entry.id   AF-A0A1H8PSG4-F1
#
_cell.length_a   1.000
_cell.length_b   1.000
_cell.length_c   1.000
_cell.angle_alpha   90.00
_cell.angle_beta   90.00
_cell.angle_gamma   90.00
#
_symmetry.space_group_name_H-M   'P 1'
#
loop_
_entity.id
_entity.type
_entity.pdbx_description
1 polymer ?
#
loop_
_entity_poly.entity_id
_entity_poly.type
_entity_poly.pdbx_seq_one_letter_code
_entity_poly.pdbx_strand_id
1 'polypeptide(L)'
;MLIGVPRETAPGETRVAATPTTVRQLIGLGHEVVVESGAGGAASFPDEEYAEAGARIAAAADTWGADLVLHVTPPSAVEIGLLRDGGMLVGLLAPAFDPDLIQALAGRPITALSMDAVPRISRAQSLDVLSSMANIAGYRAVIEAAHAFGRFFTGQVTAAGKVPPAKVLVAGAGVAGLAAIGAASSLGAIVRATDVRPEVADQIASLGGEYVGVPADEPQPGGGTGYASVTSEDYNARAAVMYAEQARDVDIVITTALIPGRAAPRLLSAEMVASMKPGSVVVDMAAAQGGNVEGSVADQVVTTANGVTIIGYTDLPGRLPAQASQLYGTNLVNLVKLLTPGKDGRLVLDLDDVVLRAMTVVREGEVLWPPPSVAVSAAPATAAPPPPAPLVRHEKPAMSAGRRSALVGLAAALLFLATAFAPNQLVGNLTVFALAVVVGFYVIGHVHHALHTPLMSVTNAISGIIVVGALLQLGHISGAVTVLAFIAVLLASINVFGGFAVTRRMLGMFTRGPARTAVSAPTAGAHR
;
A
#
# COMPACT_ATOMS: atom_id res chain seq x y z
N MET A 1 9.38 27.39 18.62
CA MET A 1 10.51 26.70 19.28
C MET A 1 11.46 26.22 18.19
N LEU A 2 12.71 25.89 18.54
CA LEU A 2 13.72 25.40 17.61
C LEU A 2 13.67 23.87 17.51
N ILE A 3 13.53 23.35 16.29
CA ILE A 3 13.62 21.93 15.97
C ILE A 3 14.98 21.63 15.34
N GLY A 4 15.69 20.66 15.89
CA GLY A 4 16.96 20.17 15.39
C GLY A 4 16.82 18.87 14.61
N VAL A 5 17.53 18.77 13.48
CA VAL A 5 17.64 17.56 12.65
C VAL A 5 19.13 17.23 12.49
N PRO A 6 19.70 16.46 13.44
CA PRO A 6 21.08 16.01 13.34
C PRO A 6 21.29 15.02 12.18
N ARG A 7 22.55 14.81 11.81
CA ARG A 7 22.94 13.75 10.87
C ARG A 7 23.00 12.42 11.60
N GLU A 8 22.52 11.36 10.95
CA GLU A 8 22.66 10.01 11.49
C GLU A 8 24.12 9.55 11.52
N THR A 9 24.56 8.99 12.64
CA THR A 9 25.93 8.48 12.83
C THR A 9 26.01 6.96 12.84
N ALA A 10 24.87 6.28 12.94
CA ALA A 10 24.78 4.83 12.92
C ALA A 10 25.38 4.26 11.61
N PRO A 11 26.24 3.23 11.68
CA PRO A 11 26.84 2.64 10.48
C PRO A 11 25.79 2.13 9.48
N GLY A 12 25.89 2.56 8.23
CA GLY A 12 24.97 2.15 7.16
C GLY A 12 23.62 2.88 7.17
N GLU A 13 23.35 3.76 8.13
CA GLU A 13 22.16 4.60 8.10
C GLU A 13 22.31 5.67 7.02
N THR A 14 21.27 5.79 6.20
CA THR A 14 21.25 6.66 5.01
C THR A 14 20.03 7.57 4.98
N ARG A 15 19.09 7.36 5.90
CA ARG A 15 17.87 8.16 6.05
C ARG A 15 18.18 9.43 6.86
N VAL A 16 17.23 10.35 6.83
CA VAL A 16 17.26 11.59 7.62
C VAL A 16 15.87 11.87 8.18
N ALA A 17 15.80 12.44 9.38
CA ALA A 17 14.54 12.64 10.09
C ALA A 17 13.62 13.71 9.47
N ALA A 18 14.17 14.61 8.63
CA ALA A 18 13.39 15.59 7.89
C ALA A 18 13.93 15.78 6.47
N THR A 19 13.03 16.01 5.52
CA THR A 19 13.34 16.41 4.14
C THR A 19 13.02 17.90 3.94
N PRO A 20 13.49 18.54 2.86
CA PRO A 20 13.12 19.93 2.54
C PRO A 20 11.60 20.16 2.52
N THR A 21 10.82 19.16 2.09
CA THR A 21 9.35 19.22 2.11
C THR A 21 8.79 19.22 3.53
N THR A 22 9.30 18.36 4.41
CA THR A 22 8.81 18.30 5.80
C THR A 22 9.30 19.49 6.61
N VAL A 23 10.48 20.06 6.31
CA VAL A 23 10.97 21.32 6.88
C VAL A 23 9.98 22.45 6.65
N ARG A 24 9.51 22.66 5.41
CA ARG A 24 8.47 23.67 5.12
C ARG A 24 7.21 23.46 5.94
N GLN A 25 6.82 22.19 6.17
CA GLN A 25 5.65 21.87 6.99
C GLN A 25 5.88 22.18 8.47
N LEU A 26 7.06 21.88 9.02
CA LEU A 26 7.42 22.19 10.41
C LEU A 26 7.46 23.71 10.64
N ILE A 27 8.03 24.47 9.71
CA ILE A 27 8.02 25.94 9.75
C ILE A 27 6.59 26.47 9.70
N GLY A 28 5.73 25.88 8.86
CA GLY A 28 4.31 26.19 8.80
C GLY A 28 3.52 25.93 10.10
N LEU A 29 4.09 25.21 11.07
CA LEU A 29 3.52 25.02 12.41
C LEU A 29 4.04 26.06 13.43
N GLY A 30 4.86 27.02 12.99
CA GLY A 30 5.42 28.10 13.83
C GLY A 30 6.79 27.78 14.43
N HIS A 31 7.44 26.69 13.99
CA HIS A 31 8.78 26.32 14.49
C HIS A 31 9.90 26.89 13.63
N GLU A 32 11.05 27.09 14.24
CA GLU A 32 12.31 27.28 13.51
C GLU A 32 12.98 25.91 13.33
N VAL A 33 13.67 25.69 12.21
CA VAL A 33 14.32 24.41 11.94
C VAL A 33 15.81 24.62 11.70
N VAL A 34 16.64 23.84 12.39
CA VAL A 34 18.08 23.75 12.17
C VAL A 34 18.44 22.33 11.75
N VAL A 35 19.24 22.19 10.68
CA VAL A 35 19.67 20.92 10.10
C VAL A 35 21.19 20.85 10.15
N GLU A 36 21.73 19.69 10.50
CA GLU A 36 23.18 19.48 10.53
C GLU A 36 23.70 19.44 9.09
N SER A 37 24.83 20.10 8.83
CA SER A 37 25.44 20.06 7.50
C SER A 37 25.70 18.61 7.04
N GLY A 38 25.22 18.29 5.85
CA GLY A 38 25.32 16.96 5.25
C GLY A 38 24.33 15.93 5.79
N ALA A 39 23.38 16.29 6.66
CA ALA A 39 22.42 15.35 7.25
C ALA A 39 21.60 14.58 6.20
N GLY A 40 21.15 15.27 5.14
CA GLY A 40 20.35 14.67 4.08
C GLY A 40 21.14 14.09 2.91
N GLY A 41 22.47 14.17 2.92
CA GLY A 41 23.31 13.84 1.76
C GLY A 41 23.13 12.40 1.26
N ALA A 42 23.07 11.43 2.17
CA ALA A 42 22.84 10.02 1.82
C ALA A 42 21.42 9.73 1.31
N ALA A 43 20.46 10.60 1.62
CA ALA A 43 19.08 10.56 1.14
C ALA A 43 18.84 11.45 -0.09
N SER A 44 19.90 11.97 -0.70
CA SER A 44 19.85 12.87 -1.86
C SER A 44 19.13 14.20 -1.58
N PHE A 45 19.26 14.74 -0.37
CA PHE A 45 18.82 16.08 -0.01
C PHE A 45 20.04 16.93 0.36
N PRO A 46 20.57 17.76 -0.56
CA PRO A 46 21.72 18.60 -0.29
C PRO A 46 21.36 19.77 0.64
N ASP A 47 22.36 20.34 1.32
CA ASP A 47 22.19 21.40 2.32
C ASP A 47 21.49 22.64 1.74
N GLU A 48 21.72 22.95 0.47
CA GLU A 48 21.09 24.07 -0.22
C GLU A 48 19.56 23.93 -0.28
N GLU A 49 19.03 22.72 -0.49
CA GLU A 49 17.58 22.50 -0.55
C GLU A 49 16.92 22.71 0.83
N TYR A 50 17.63 22.40 1.92
CA TYR A 50 17.17 22.69 3.28
C TYR A 50 17.17 24.21 3.55
N ALA A 51 18.22 24.91 3.11
CA ALA A 51 18.30 26.36 3.23
C ALA A 51 17.17 27.06 2.44
N GLU A 52 16.91 26.62 1.20
CA GLU A 52 15.79 27.10 0.38
C GLU A 52 14.41 26.77 0.99
N ALA A 53 14.30 25.65 1.71
CA ALA A 53 13.11 25.31 2.48
C ALA A 53 12.91 26.17 3.73
N GLY A 54 13.89 27.00 4.10
CA GLY A 54 13.84 27.91 5.24
C GLY A 54 14.51 27.39 6.51
N ALA A 55 15.21 26.25 6.46
CA ALA A 55 16.01 25.79 7.59
C ALA A 55 17.35 26.51 7.67
N ARG A 56 17.91 26.62 8.88
CA ARG A 56 19.30 27.01 9.10
C ARG A 56 20.20 25.79 9.05
N ILE A 57 21.31 25.86 8.32
CA ILE A 57 22.35 24.82 8.35
C ILE A 57 23.33 25.11 9.48
N ALA A 58 23.67 24.11 10.29
CA ALA A 58 24.54 24.27 11.45
C ALA A 58 25.39 23.03 11.76
N ALA A 59 26.22 23.12 12.80
CA ALA A 59 26.98 21.99 13.31
C ALA A 59 26.13 21.10 14.23
N ALA A 60 26.57 19.86 14.46
CA ALA A 60 25.88 18.89 15.30
C ALA A 60 25.49 19.43 16.68
N ALA A 61 26.37 20.20 17.33
CA ALA A 61 26.08 20.77 18.66
C ALA A 61 24.85 21.70 18.65
N ASP A 62 24.64 22.45 17.58
CA ASP A 62 23.50 23.36 17.45
C ASP A 62 22.19 22.61 17.17
N THR A 63 22.25 21.49 16.45
CA THR A 63 21.07 20.66 16.17
C THR A 63 20.65 19.84 17.39
N TRP A 64 21.61 19.23 18.09
CA TRP A 64 21.32 18.48 19.31
C TRP A 64 20.90 19.39 20.48
N GLY A 65 21.34 20.66 20.49
CA GLY A 65 20.95 21.66 21.48
C GLY A 65 19.56 22.29 21.29
N ALA A 66 18.78 21.85 20.29
CA ALA A 66 17.45 22.38 19.99
C ALA A 66 16.39 22.03 21.06
N ASP A 67 15.24 22.72 21.06
CA ASP A 67 14.13 22.42 21.98
C ASP A 67 13.54 21.02 21.73
N LEU A 68 13.45 20.64 20.45
CA LEU A 68 13.00 19.33 19.98
C LEU A 68 14.00 18.79 18.96
N VAL A 69 14.53 17.60 19.20
CA VAL A 69 15.42 16.87 18.29
C VAL A 69 14.64 15.76 17.61
N LEU A 70 14.64 15.77 16.29
CA LEU A 70 14.08 14.71 15.44
C LEU A 70 15.22 13.86 14.90
N HIS A 71 15.19 12.57 15.18
CA HIS A 71 16.23 11.60 14.82
C HIS A 71 15.58 10.33 14.23
N VAL A 72 16.32 9.51 13.49
CA VAL A 72 15.83 8.21 12.98
C VAL A 72 16.23 7.10 13.93
N THR A 73 17.53 6.91 14.17
CA THR A 73 18.06 5.79 14.96
C THR A 73 18.14 6.12 16.47
N PRO A 74 18.29 5.11 17.34
CA PRO A 74 18.57 5.35 18.75
C PRO A 74 19.87 6.16 18.92
N PRO A 75 19.88 7.23 19.73
CA PRO A 75 21.07 8.04 19.94
C PRO A 75 22.12 7.27 20.76
N SER A 76 23.39 7.49 20.43
CA SER A 76 24.53 7.06 21.25
C SER A 76 24.64 7.86 22.55
N ALA A 77 25.40 7.34 23.52
CA ALA A 77 25.67 8.04 24.77
C ALA A 77 26.30 9.44 24.57
N VAL A 78 27.11 9.61 23.52
CA VAL A 78 27.72 10.91 23.17
C VAL A 78 26.65 11.89 22.69
N GLU A 79 25.75 11.45 21.82
CA GLU A 79 24.65 12.25 21.29
C GLU A 79 23.65 12.63 22.39
N ILE A 80 23.34 11.71 23.31
CA ILE A 80 22.53 12.01 24.50
C ILE A 80 23.18 13.12 25.34
N GLY A 81 24.52 13.16 25.41
CA GLY A 81 25.27 14.22 26.08
C GLY A 81 25.11 15.61 25.44
N LEU A 82 24.81 15.68 24.14
CA LEU A 82 24.63 16.94 23.41
C LEU A 82 23.22 17.52 23.53
N LEU A 83 22.24 16.71 23.97
CA LEU A 83 20.89 17.19 24.26
C LEU A 83 20.95 18.26 25.36
N ARG A 84 20.13 19.29 25.24
CA ARG A 84 19.94 20.27 26.32
C ARG A 84 19.05 19.72 27.43
N ASP A 85 19.24 20.24 28.63
CA ASP A 85 18.31 20.02 29.73
C ASP A 85 16.93 20.61 29.38
N GLY A 86 15.87 19.87 29.69
CA GLY A 86 14.49 20.18 29.29
C GLY A 86 14.19 19.95 27.81
N GLY A 87 15.13 19.40 27.02
CA GLY A 87 14.93 19.09 25.61
C GLY A 87 14.03 17.87 25.39
N MET A 88 13.40 17.81 24.21
CA MET A 88 12.60 16.68 23.76
C MET A 88 13.32 15.93 22.62
N LEU A 89 13.41 14.60 22.70
CA LEU A 89 13.91 13.73 21.64
C LEU A 89 12.78 12.90 21.06
N VAL A 90 12.71 12.80 19.74
CA VAL A 90 11.82 11.87 19.02
C VAL A 90 12.65 11.02 18.06
N GLY A 91 12.51 9.69 18.15
CA GLY A 91 13.18 8.75 17.25
C GLY A 91 12.63 7.33 17.35
N LEU A 92 13.24 6.39 16.65
CA LEU A 92 13.05 4.96 16.93
C LEU A 92 13.93 4.59 18.13
N LEU A 93 13.31 4.27 19.26
CA LEU A 93 14.02 4.03 20.53
C LEU A 93 13.93 2.57 20.99
N ALA A 94 13.03 1.77 20.42
CA ALA A 94 12.86 0.35 20.76
C ALA A 94 12.87 0.05 22.28
N PRO A 95 12.05 0.75 23.10
CA PRO A 95 12.15 0.75 24.57
C PRO A 95 11.89 -0.62 25.20
N ALA A 96 11.22 -1.53 24.49
CA ALA A 96 11.01 -2.91 24.94
C ALA A 96 12.28 -3.78 24.87
N PHE A 97 13.23 -3.41 24.00
CA PHE A 97 14.42 -4.20 23.68
C PHE A 97 15.71 -3.57 24.23
N ASP A 98 15.71 -2.27 24.50
CA ASP A 98 16.88 -1.54 25.01
C ASP A 98 16.53 -0.74 26.28
N PRO A 99 16.42 -1.40 27.45
CA PRO A 99 16.14 -0.71 28.71
C PRO A 99 17.30 0.22 29.14
N ASP A 100 18.53 -0.06 28.73
CA ASP A 100 19.71 0.72 29.10
C ASP A 100 19.68 2.11 28.45
N LEU A 101 19.28 2.20 27.18
CA LEU A 101 19.03 3.47 26.50
C LEU A 101 17.98 4.33 27.23
N ILE A 102 16.89 3.70 27.68
CA ILE A 102 15.81 4.41 28.39
C ILE A 102 16.32 4.95 29.73
N GLN A 103 17.12 4.18 30.45
CA GLN A 103 17.77 4.66 31.68
C GLN A 103 18.77 5.78 31.41
N ALA A 104 19.55 5.70 30.32
CA ALA A 104 20.49 6.76 29.93
C ALA A 104 19.77 8.08 29.61
N LEU A 105 18.64 8.02 28.90
CA LEU A 105 17.80 9.18 28.62
C LEU A 105 17.14 9.76 29.90
N ALA A 106 16.78 8.89 30.85
CA ALA A 106 16.22 9.28 32.15
C ALA A 106 17.24 9.88 33.12
N GLY A 107 18.55 9.67 32.90
CA GLY A 107 19.62 10.21 33.75
C GLY A 107 19.74 11.73 33.76
N ARG A 108 19.00 12.43 32.89
CA ARG A 108 18.96 13.89 32.74
C ARG A 108 17.50 14.35 32.60
N PRO A 109 17.20 15.65 32.80
CA PRO A 109 15.84 16.17 32.66
C PRO A 109 15.41 16.28 31.17
N ILE A 110 15.40 15.15 30.46
CA ILE A 110 15.07 15.02 29.04
C ILE A 110 13.69 14.37 28.92
N THR A 111 12.95 14.74 27.88
CA THR A 111 11.72 14.04 27.48
C THR A 111 11.98 13.27 26.20
N ALA A 112 11.58 11.99 26.13
CA ALA A 112 11.80 11.16 24.95
C ALA A 112 10.50 10.48 24.52
N LEU A 113 10.19 10.57 23.23
CA LEU A 113 9.06 9.91 22.59
C LEU A 113 9.56 8.89 21.57
N SER A 114 9.06 7.66 21.66
CA SER A 114 9.39 6.59 20.74
C SER A 114 8.39 6.48 19.59
N MET A 115 8.87 6.56 18.36
CA MET A 115 8.05 6.39 17.15
C MET A 115 7.61 4.93 16.94
N ASP A 116 8.34 3.96 17.49
CA ASP A 116 7.93 2.55 17.47
C ASP A 116 6.86 2.20 18.54
N ALA A 117 6.55 3.14 19.45
CA ALA A 117 5.50 2.98 20.47
C ALA A 117 4.15 3.60 20.07
N VAL A 118 3.96 3.98 18.80
CA VAL A 118 2.68 4.51 18.30
C VAL A 118 1.57 3.45 18.46
N PRO A 119 0.47 3.77 19.17
CA PRO A 119 -0.62 2.80 19.35
C PRO A 119 -1.38 2.60 18.04
N ARG A 120 -1.73 1.35 17.73
CA ARG A 120 -2.46 0.97 16.51
C ARG A 120 -3.95 1.28 16.60
N ILE A 121 -4.28 2.57 16.60
CA ILE A 121 -5.66 3.10 16.57
C ILE A 121 -5.86 3.96 15.32
N SER A 122 -7.09 4.06 14.81
CA SER A 122 -7.39 4.72 13.53
C SER A 122 -6.84 6.16 13.43
N ARG A 123 -6.91 6.93 14.53
CA ARG A 123 -6.42 8.32 14.54
C ARG A 123 -4.89 8.44 14.48
N ALA A 124 -4.15 7.39 14.83
CA ALA A 124 -2.69 7.38 14.89
C ALA A 124 -2.03 6.72 13.67
N GLN A 125 -2.81 6.24 12.69
CA GLN A 125 -2.28 5.58 11.49
C GLN A 125 -1.31 6.47 10.69
N SER A 126 -1.51 7.79 10.69
CA SER A 126 -0.62 8.74 10.02
C SER A 126 0.71 8.96 10.74
N LEU A 127 0.87 8.45 11.96
CA LEU A 127 2.10 8.43 12.75
C LEU A 127 2.80 7.06 12.71
N ASP A 128 2.13 6.01 12.22
CA ASP A 128 2.65 4.64 12.24
C ASP A 128 3.85 4.47 11.29
N VAL A 129 5.03 4.67 11.86
CA VAL A 129 6.31 4.54 11.16
C VAL A 129 6.61 3.10 10.77
N LEU A 130 6.18 2.12 11.56
CA LEU A 130 6.46 0.71 11.31
C LEU A 130 5.75 0.28 10.02
N SER A 131 4.52 0.75 9.82
CA SER A 131 3.79 0.55 8.57
C SER A 131 4.47 1.25 7.37
N SER A 132 4.90 2.50 7.54
CA SER A 132 5.65 3.23 6.48
C SER A 132 6.93 2.48 6.07
N MET A 133 7.75 2.07 7.04
CA MET A 133 9.02 1.39 6.78
C MET A 133 8.79 -0.03 6.24
N ALA A 134 7.78 -0.76 6.73
CA ALA A 134 7.43 -2.08 6.23
C ALA A 134 6.98 -2.03 4.76
N ASN A 135 6.20 -1.02 4.38
CA ASN A 135 5.77 -0.83 3.00
C ASN A 135 6.96 -0.63 2.06
N ILE A 136 7.89 0.26 2.44
CA ILE A 136 9.14 0.48 1.69
C ILE A 136 9.98 -0.79 1.62
N ALA A 137 10.15 -1.48 2.75
CA ALA A 137 10.97 -2.69 2.81
C ALA A 137 10.41 -3.79 1.91
N GLY A 138 9.09 -3.97 1.85
CA GLY A 138 8.45 -4.94 0.96
C GLY A 138 8.64 -4.62 -0.52
N TYR A 139 8.52 -3.34 -0.90
CA TYR A 139 8.87 -2.89 -2.26
C TYR A 139 10.36 -3.14 -2.55
N ARG A 140 11.25 -2.73 -1.63
CA ARG A 140 12.70 -2.85 -1.81
C ARG A 140 13.13 -4.32 -1.91
N ALA A 141 12.52 -5.22 -1.14
CA ALA A 141 12.79 -6.66 -1.21
C ALA A 141 12.60 -7.21 -2.63
N VAL A 142 11.56 -6.77 -3.34
CA VAL A 142 11.33 -7.17 -4.75
C VAL A 142 12.41 -6.60 -5.68
N ILE A 143 12.84 -5.35 -5.46
CA ILE A 143 13.92 -4.74 -6.26
C ILE A 143 15.25 -5.46 -6.03
N GLU A 144 15.59 -5.80 -4.79
CA GLU A 144 16.79 -6.60 -4.47
C GLU A 144 16.71 -8.00 -5.07
N ALA A 145 15.54 -8.63 -5.01
CA ALA A 145 15.31 -9.92 -5.65
C ALA A 145 15.52 -9.83 -7.17
N ALA A 146 14.97 -8.81 -7.82
CA ALA A 146 15.13 -8.59 -9.26
C ALA A 146 16.58 -8.27 -9.65
N HIS A 147 17.31 -7.55 -8.81
CA HIS A 147 18.73 -7.27 -9.04
C HIS A 147 19.59 -8.53 -8.96
N ALA A 148 19.31 -9.43 -8.00
CA ALA A 148 20.04 -10.68 -7.84
C ALA A 148 19.59 -11.80 -8.80
N PHE A 149 18.37 -11.72 -9.33
CA PHE A 149 17.80 -12.78 -10.16
C PHE A 149 18.22 -12.66 -11.63
N GLY A 150 18.83 -13.72 -12.17
CA GLY A 150 19.40 -13.72 -13.52
C GLY A 150 18.41 -13.88 -14.69
N ARG A 151 17.09 -13.72 -14.48
CA ARG A 151 16.05 -13.88 -15.51
C ARG A 151 14.99 -12.78 -15.40
N PHE A 152 14.18 -12.62 -16.45
CA PHE A 152 13.10 -11.64 -16.45
C PHE A 152 11.97 -12.01 -15.48
N PHE A 153 11.43 -11.01 -14.79
CA PHE A 153 10.17 -11.14 -14.05
C PHE A 153 8.98 -11.26 -15.01
N THR A 154 8.93 -10.38 -16.01
CA THR A 154 7.85 -10.35 -17.00
C THR A 154 8.02 -11.46 -18.03
N GLY A 155 6.97 -12.25 -18.25
CA GLY A 155 6.93 -13.19 -19.37
C GLY A 155 6.82 -12.48 -20.71
N GLN A 156 7.56 -12.95 -21.72
CA GLN A 156 7.62 -12.32 -23.03
C GLN A 156 7.59 -13.35 -24.16
N VAL A 157 6.98 -13.01 -25.28
CA VAL A 157 7.10 -13.75 -26.54
C VAL A 157 7.99 -12.94 -27.46
N THR A 158 9.13 -13.52 -27.85
CA THR A 158 10.12 -12.87 -28.70
C THR A 158 10.36 -13.70 -29.96
N ALA A 159 11.10 -13.14 -30.92
CA ALA A 159 11.55 -13.89 -32.10
C ALA A 159 12.40 -15.12 -31.73
N ALA A 160 13.11 -15.07 -30.60
CA ALA A 160 13.96 -16.15 -30.10
C ALA A 160 13.20 -17.19 -29.26
N GLY A 161 11.89 -17.03 -29.09
CA GLY A 161 11.03 -17.95 -28.33
C GLY A 161 10.26 -17.29 -27.19
N LYS A 162 9.53 -18.12 -26.44
CA LYS A 162 8.70 -17.71 -25.31
C LYS A 162 9.48 -17.85 -24.00
N VAL A 163 9.58 -16.74 -23.27
CA VAL A 163 10.14 -16.69 -21.91
C VAL A 163 8.97 -16.67 -20.92
N PRO A 164 8.87 -17.64 -19.99
CA PRO A 164 7.85 -17.62 -18.96
C PRO A 164 8.11 -16.50 -17.93
N PRO A 165 7.06 -15.96 -17.27
CA PRO A 165 7.22 -15.04 -16.16
C PRO A 165 7.86 -15.75 -14.95
N ALA A 166 8.55 -14.98 -14.11
CA ALA A 166 9.05 -15.47 -12.83
C ALA A 166 7.87 -15.82 -11.90
N LYS A 167 8.08 -16.81 -11.03
CA LYS A 167 7.15 -17.18 -9.97
C LYS A 167 7.69 -16.70 -8.61
N VAL A 168 6.90 -15.92 -7.90
CA VAL A 168 7.27 -15.33 -6.60
C VAL A 168 6.34 -15.86 -5.51
N LEU A 169 6.89 -16.42 -4.45
CA LEU A 169 6.15 -16.74 -3.21
C LEU A 169 6.40 -15.65 -2.17
N VAL A 170 5.34 -15.09 -1.61
CA VAL A 170 5.41 -14.18 -0.46
C VAL A 170 4.84 -14.87 0.78
N ALA A 171 5.69 -15.11 1.79
CA ALA A 171 5.32 -15.77 3.04
C ALA A 171 5.11 -14.74 4.15
N GLY A 172 3.84 -14.45 4.43
CA GLY A 172 3.36 -13.34 5.26
C GLY A 172 2.74 -12.24 4.40
N ALA A 173 1.51 -11.84 4.69
CA ALA A 173 0.75 -10.78 4.01
C ALA A 173 0.40 -9.65 4.99
N GLY A 174 1.39 -9.26 5.80
CA GLY A 174 1.38 -7.97 6.49
C GLY A 174 1.64 -6.80 5.53
N VAL A 175 1.90 -5.60 6.05
CA VAL A 175 2.14 -4.40 5.22
C VAL A 175 3.32 -4.62 4.25
N ALA A 176 4.43 -5.21 4.72
CA ALA A 176 5.57 -5.56 3.88
C ALA A 176 5.22 -6.60 2.81
N GLY A 177 4.53 -7.67 3.19
CA GLY A 177 4.10 -8.71 2.27
C GLY A 177 3.19 -8.18 1.17
N LEU A 178 2.18 -7.38 1.50
CA LEU A 178 1.29 -6.76 0.52
C LEU A 178 2.03 -5.81 -0.42
N ALA A 179 3.00 -5.04 0.09
CA ALA A 179 3.86 -4.20 -0.76
C ALA A 179 4.71 -5.04 -1.72
N ALA A 180 5.28 -6.16 -1.25
CA ALA A 180 6.03 -7.09 -2.09
C ALA A 180 5.13 -7.74 -3.16
N ILE A 181 3.90 -8.14 -2.82
CA ILE A 181 2.92 -8.69 -3.78
C ILE A 181 2.62 -7.68 -4.87
N GLY A 182 2.26 -6.45 -4.49
CA GLY A 182 1.96 -5.38 -5.44
C GLY A 182 3.15 -5.07 -6.36
N ALA A 183 4.36 -4.98 -5.82
CA ALA A 183 5.56 -4.71 -6.58
C ALA A 183 5.90 -5.85 -7.56
N ALA A 184 5.92 -7.12 -7.10
CA ALA A 184 6.21 -8.27 -7.94
C ALA A 184 5.15 -8.47 -9.05
N SER A 185 3.88 -8.28 -8.71
CA SER A 185 2.75 -8.31 -9.66
C SER A 185 2.89 -7.23 -10.73
N SER A 186 3.28 -6.00 -10.34
CA SER A 186 3.53 -4.91 -11.29
C SER A 186 4.69 -5.16 -12.25
N LEU A 187 5.69 -5.97 -11.85
CA LEU A 187 6.78 -6.43 -12.70
C LEU A 187 6.37 -7.60 -13.62
N GLY A 188 5.11 -8.06 -13.56
CA GLY A 188 4.57 -9.11 -14.43
C GLY A 188 4.94 -10.53 -14.00
N ALA A 189 5.34 -10.72 -12.74
CA ALA A 189 5.54 -12.05 -12.17
C ALA A 189 4.21 -12.71 -11.81
N ILE A 190 4.20 -14.04 -11.74
CA ILE A 190 3.12 -14.80 -11.12
C ILE A 190 3.39 -14.80 -9.62
N VAL A 191 2.54 -14.11 -8.86
CA VAL A 191 2.70 -13.99 -7.41
C VAL A 191 1.76 -14.96 -6.70
N ARG A 192 2.32 -15.75 -5.78
CA ARG A 192 1.61 -16.57 -4.80
C ARG A 192 1.91 -16.03 -3.42
N ALA A 193 0.95 -16.03 -2.52
CA ALA A 193 1.18 -15.56 -1.16
C ALA A 193 0.40 -16.37 -0.13
N THR A 194 0.95 -16.44 1.08
CA THR A 194 0.37 -17.17 2.20
C THR A 194 0.46 -16.33 3.47
N ASP A 195 -0.51 -16.47 4.36
CA ASP A 195 -0.55 -15.85 5.68
C ASP A 195 -1.39 -16.77 6.59
N VAL A 196 -1.18 -16.66 7.91
CA VAL A 196 -1.96 -17.43 8.89
C VAL A 196 -3.36 -16.86 9.10
N ARG A 197 -3.60 -15.63 8.62
CA ARG A 197 -4.88 -14.91 8.72
C ARG A 197 -5.68 -15.12 7.44
N PRO A 198 -6.83 -15.80 7.46
CA PRO A 198 -7.61 -16.06 6.26
C PRO A 198 -8.20 -14.78 5.64
N GLU A 199 -8.44 -13.74 6.43
CA GLU A 199 -9.04 -12.48 5.98
C GLU A 199 -8.16 -11.66 5.01
N VAL A 200 -6.87 -11.98 4.90
CA VAL A 200 -5.96 -11.29 3.96
C VAL A 200 -6.02 -11.87 2.53
N ALA A 201 -6.71 -13.00 2.32
CA ALA A 201 -6.81 -13.63 1.00
C ALA A 201 -7.42 -12.69 -0.05
N ASP A 202 -8.45 -11.93 0.31
CA ASP A 202 -9.07 -10.94 -0.59
C ASP A 202 -8.11 -9.78 -0.91
N GLN A 203 -7.26 -9.38 0.04
CA GLN A 203 -6.25 -8.34 -0.17
C GLN A 203 -5.18 -8.82 -1.14
N ILE A 204 -4.71 -10.05 -0.97
CA ILE A 204 -3.74 -10.71 -1.87
C ILE A 204 -4.32 -10.77 -3.30
N ALA A 205 -5.56 -11.24 -3.44
CA ALA A 205 -6.23 -11.32 -4.74
C ALA A 205 -6.38 -9.95 -5.41
N SER A 206 -6.73 -8.90 -4.64
CA SER A 206 -6.87 -7.53 -5.15
C SER A 206 -5.59 -6.94 -5.73
N LEU A 207 -4.42 -7.43 -5.29
CA LEU A 207 -3.09 -7.01 -5.77
C LEU A 207 -2.56 -7.92 -6.89
N GLY A 208 -3.37 -8.87 -7.36
CA GLY A 208 -3.02 -9.82 -8.42
C GLY A 208 -2.21 -11.03 -7.95
N GLY A 209 -2.18 -11.31 -6.65
CA GLY A 209 -1.60 -12.52 -6.08
C GLY A 209 -2.62 -13.67 -5.96
N GLU A 210 -2.13 -14.91 -5.99
CA GLU A 210 -2.90 -16.11 -5.67
C GLU A 210 -2.67 -16.49 -4.20
N TYR A 211 -3.75 -16.63 -3.42
CA TYR A 211 -3.64 -17.08 -2.04
C TYR A 211 -3.39 -18.59 -1.98
N VAL A 212 -2.29 -18.98 -1.33
CA VAL A 212 -1.92 -20.37 -1.06
C VAL A 212 -2.15 -20.62 0.43
N GLY A 213 -3.34 -21.13 0.75
CA GLY A 213 -3.69 -21.50 2.12
C GLY A 213 -3.00 -22.80 2.53
N VAL A 214 -2.61 -22.87 3.81
CA VAL A 214 -2.31 -24.17 4.45
C VAL A 214 -3.64 -24.90 4.56
N PRO A 215 -3.80 -26.11 3.97
CA PRO A 215 -5.01 -26.90 4.15
C PRO A 215 -5.24 -27.04 5.66
N ALA A 216 -6.47 -26.83 6.17
CA ALA A 216 -6.78 -26.97 7.59
C ALA A 216 -8.21 -27.48 7.78
N ASP A 217 -8.42 -28.35 8.77
CA ASP A 217 -9.74 -28.83 9.21
C ASP A 217 -10.27 -28.03 10.42
N GLU A 218 -9.41 -27.21 11.03
CA GLU A 218 -9.73 -26.35 12.18
C GLU A 218 -9.77 -24.87 11.79
N PRO A 219 -10.68 -24.07 12.38
CA PRO A 219 -10.70 -22.62 12.19
C PRO A 219 -9.43 -21.98 12.74
N GLN A 220 -8.74 -21.22 11.88
CA GLN A 220 -7.51 -20.51 12.22
C GLN A 220 -7.77 -19.43 13.30
N PRO A 221 -6.85 -19.25 14.26
CA PRO A 221 -7.00 -18.24 15.31
C PRO A 221 -6.93 -16.84 14.71
N GLY A 222 -8.09 -16.21 14.51
CA GLY A 222 -8.19 -14.78 14.23
C GLY A 222 -7.75 -13.99 15.46
N GLY A 223 -6.57 -13.38 15.39
CA GLY A 223 -6.13 -12.43 16.42
C GLY A 223 -6.94 -11.16 16.34
N GLY A 224 -7.81 -10.89 17.33
CA GLY A 224 -8.63 -9.66 17.39
C GLY A 224 -7.84 -8.34 17.42
N THR A 225 -6.51 -8.40 17.41
CA THR A 225 -5.56 -7.28 17.38
C THR A 225 -4.97 -6.99 15.99
N GLY A 226 -5.32 -7.77 14.96
CA GLY A 226 -4.77 -7.67 13.60
C GLY A 226 -3.38 -8.28 13.41
N TYR A 227 -2.77 -8.84 14.48
CA TYR A 227 -1.51 -9.58 14.42
C TYR A 227 -1.73 -11.09 14.33
N ALA A 228 -0.79 -11.77 13.66
CA ALA A 228 -0.67 -13.22 13.68
C ALA A 228 -0.30 -13.73 15.09
N SER A 229 -0.96 -14.80 15.54
CA SER A 229 -0.64 -15.52 16.77
C SER A 229 0.22 -16.76 16.50
N VAL A 230 0.72 -17.37 17.56
CA VAL A 230 1.47 -18.64 17.46
C VAL A 230 0.54 -19.75 16.99
N THR A 231 0.99 -20.48 15.97
CA THR A 231 0.27 -21.59 15.35
C THR A 231 0.57 -22.92 16.04
N SER A 232 -0.33 -23.89 15.90
CA SER A 232 -0.16 -25.25 16.44
C SER A 232 0.96 -26.00 15.71
N GLU A 233 1.51 -27.05 16.34
CA GLU A 233 2.52 -27.92 15.71
C GLU A 233 1.98 -28.60 14.44
N ASP A 234 0.72 -29.02 14.44
CA ASP A 234 0.05 -29.60 13.26
C ASP A 234 -0.01 -28.60 12.10
N TYR A 235 -0.40 -27.35 12.38
CA TYR A 235 -0.40 -26.29 11.36
C TYR A 235 1.01 -26.06 10.81
N ASN A 236 2.02 -26.02 11.67
CA ASN A 236 3.41 -25.83 11.25
C ASN A 236 3.91 -26.99 10.37
N ALA A 237 3.53 -28.23 10.69
CA ALA A 237 3.87 -29.40 9.87
C ALA A 237 3.20 -29.33 8.49
N ARG A 238 1.91 -28.96 8.42
CA ARG A 238 1.18 -28.79 7.15
C ARG A 238 1.71 -27.62 6.34
N ALA A 239 2.06 -26.51 7.00
CA ALA A 239 2.68 -25.36 6.37
C ALA A 239 4.05 -25.73 5.78
N ALA A 240 4.86 -26.53 6.49
CA ALA A 240 6.14 -27.02 5.99
C ALA A 240 6.00 -27.86 4.71
N VAL A 241 4.96 -28.71 4.62
CA VAL A 241 4.66 -29.45 3.37
C VAL A 241 4.33 -28.48 2.23
N MET A 242 3.46 -27.51 2.46
CA MET A 242 3.12 -26.50 1.46
C MET A 242 4.34 -25.68 1.02
N TYR A 243 5.19 -25.24 1.96
CA TYR A 243 6.42 -24.52 1.64
C TYR A 243 7.38 -25.39 0.82
N ALA A 244 7.55 -26.67 1.14
CA ALA A 244 8.38 -27.60 0.37
C ALA A 244 7.86 -27.79 -1.07
N GLU A 245 6.54 -27.88 -1.25
CA GLU A 245 5.93 -27.96 -2.58
C GLU A 245 6.12 -26.68 -3.38
N GLN A 246 5.89 -25.51 -2.77
CA GLN A 246 6.07 -24.23 -3.43
C GLN A 246 7.54 -23.96 -3.77
N ALA A 247 8.48 -24.24 -2.86
CA ALA A 247 9.91 -23.97 -3.04
C ALA A 247 10.49 -24.66 -4.29
N ARG A 248 9.98 -25.85 -4.64
CA ARG A 248 10.40 -26.57 -5.86
C ARG A 248 9.94 -25.91 -7.15
N ASP A 249 8.82 -25.18 -7.12
CA ASP A 249 8.20 -24.59 -8.31
C ASP A 249 8.56 -23.11 -8.51
N VAL A 250 8.64 -22.34 -7.43
CA VAL A 250 8.87 -20.89 -7.50
C VAL A 250 10.33 -20.55 -7.76
N ASP A 251 10.56 -19.35 -8.31
CA ASP A 251 11.91 -18.87 -8.61
C ASP A 251 12.40 -17.94 -7.49
N ILE A 252 11.49 -17.23 -6.83
CA ILE A 252 11.80 -16.25 -5.78
C ILE A 252 10.91 -16.49 -4.55
N VAL A 253 11.48 -16.38 -3.36
CA VAL A 253 10.72 -16.39 -2.08
C VAL A 253 11.03 -15.13 -1.29
N ILE A 254 10.01 -14.45 -0.79
CA ILE A 254 10.14 -13.29 0.11
C ILE A 254 9.44 -13.65 1.41
N THR A 255 10.18 -13.68 2.53
CA THR A 255 9.62 -14.01 3.84
C THR A 255 9.53 -12.78 4.73
N THR A 256 8.36 -12.56 5.32
CA THR A 256 8.06 -11.37 6.15
C THR A 256 7.42 -11.72 7.49
N ALA A 257 7.50 -12.99 7.92
CA ALA A 257 6.80 -13.44 9.11
C ALA A 257 7.55 -13.01 10.36
N LEU A 258 6.91 -12.16 11.15
CA LEU A 258 7.45 -11.63 12.40
C LEU A 258 6.37 -11.64 13.48
N ILE A 259 6.73 -12.10 14.68
CA ILE A 259 5.86 -12.09 15.85
C ILE A 259 6.47 -11.12 16.87
N PRO A 260 5.77 -10.05 17.28
CA PRO A 260 6.30 -9.09 18.24
C PRO A 260 6.82 -9.77 19.52
N GLY A 261 8.06 -9.42 19.92
CA GLY A 261 8.69 -9.92 21.13
C GLY A 261 9.20 -11.37 21.07
N ARG A 262 9.22 -11.99 19.89
CA ARG A 262 9.74 -13.36 19.69
C ARG A 262 10.71 -13.41 18.51
N ALA A 263 11.53 -14.47 18.49
CA ALA A 263 12.32 -14.80 17.30
C ALA A 263 11.41 -15.09 16.11
N ALA A 264 11.92 -14.78 14.91
CA ALA A 264 11.23 -15.08 13.66
C ALA A 264 10.99 -16.59 13.53
N PRO A 265 9.78 -17.04 13.15
CA PRO A 265 9.52 -18.46 12.93
C PRO A 265 10.31 -18.96 11.72
N ARG A 266 10.90 -20.15 11.82
CA ARG A 266 11.56 -20.80 10.70
C ARG A 266 10.51 -21.35 9.73
N LEU A 267 10.46 -20.81 8.52
CA LEU A 267 9.51 -21.18 7.48
C LEU A 267 10.13 -22.08 6.41
N LEU A 268 11.37 -21.76 5.99
CA LEU A 268 12.11 -22.55 5.01
C LEU A 268 13.33 -23.19 5.67
N SER A 269 13.40 -24.52 5.59
CA SER A 269 14.59 -25.28 5.99
C SER A 269 15.67 -25.26 4.90
N ALA A 270 16.90 -25.61 5.27
CA ALA A 270 18.01 -25.72 4.32
C ALA A 270 17.71 -26.72 3.19
N GLU A 271 16.98 -27.80 3.49
CA GLU A 271 16.54 -28.79 2.49
C GLU A 271 15.54 -28.21 1.49
N MET A 272 14.58 -27.38 1.95
CA MET A 272 13.64 -26.70 1.06
C MET A 272 14.37 -25.74 0.12
N VAL A 273 15.31 -24.94 0.66
CA VAL A 273 16.16 -24.05 -0.13
C VAL A 273 17.03 -24.84 -1.13
N ALA A 274 17.61 -25.96 -0.70
CA ALA A 274 18.39 -26.84 -1.56
C ALA A 274 17.56 -27.47 -2.70
N SER A 275 16.24 -27.60 -2.51
CA SER A 275 15.31 -28.12 -3.52
C SER A 275 14.86 -27.08 -4.56
N MET A 276 15.16 -25.80 -4.33
CA MET A 276 14.88 -24.73 -5.29
C MET A 276 15.78 -24.85 -6.53
N LYS A 277 15.37 -24.20 -7.62
CA LYS A 277 16.15 -24.17 -8.87
C LYS A 277 17.44 -23.37 -8.67
N PRO A 278 18.57 -23.79 -9.29
CA PRO A 278 19.77 -22.96 -9.31
C PRO A 278 19.50 -21.58 -9.91
N GLY A 279 20.02 -20.53 -9.27
CA GLY A 279 19.77 -19.14 -9.60
C GLY A 279 18.50 -18.55 -8.98
N SER A 280 17.74 -19.32 -8.20
CA SER A 280 16.64 -18.78 -7.39
C SER A 280 17.13 -17.79 -6.34
N VAL A 281 16.24 -16.90 -5.90
CA VAL A 281 16.55 -15.87 -4.89
C VAL A 281 15.58 -15.96 -3.72
N VAL A 282 16.10 -15.87 -2.50
CA VAL A 282 15.32 -15.79 -1.28
C VAL A 282 15.65 -14.47 -0.60
N VAL A 283 14.64 -13.67 -0.25
CA VAL A 283 14.81 -12.44 0.53
C VAL A 283 14.18 -12.63 1.90
N ASP A 284 15.03 -12.70 2.92
CA ASP A 284 14.61 -12.91 4.30
C ASP A 284 14.55 -11.57 5.05
N MET A 285 13.37 -10.96 5.06
CA MET A 285 13.17 -9.67 5.72
C MET A 285 13.18 -9.77 7.25
N ALA A 286 13.22 -10.98 7.81
CA ALA A 286 13.26 -11.23 9.24
C ALA A 286 14.66 -11.58 9.76
N ALA A 287 15.71 -11.42 8.94
CA ALA A 287 17.09 -11.78 9.25
C ALA A 287 17.60 -11.20 10.59
N ALA A 288 17.22 -9.96 10.91
CA ALA A 288 17.57 -9.29 12.17
C ALA A 288 17.04 -10.01 13.43
N GLN A 289 15.98 -10.81 13.31
CA GLN A 289 15.32 -11.50 14.42
C GLN A 289 15.46 -13.03 14.32
N GLY A 290 16.54 -13.51 13.70
CA GLY A 290 16.87 -14.93 13.55
C GLY A 290 16.51 -15.54 12.19
N GLY A 291 15.80 -14.77 11.34
CA GLY A 291 15.46 -15.14 9.97
C GLY A 291 14.34 -16.17 9.86
N ASN A 292 13.53 -16.07 8.81
CA ASN A 292 12.58 -17.12 8.45
C ASN A 292 13.24 -18.27 7.67
N VAL A 293 14.45 -18.07 7.16
CA VAL A 293 15.11 -18.98 6.21
C VAL A 293 16.39 -19.52 6.82
N GLU A 294 16.55 -20.84 6.86
CA GLU A 294 17.79 -21.45 7.34
C GLU A 294 18.96 -21.12 6.39
N GLY A 295 20.10 -20.72 6.96
CA GLY A 295 21.25 -20.23 6.18
C GLY A 295 21.21 -18.72 5.88
N SER A 296 20.14 -18.02 6.26
CA SER A 296 20.11 -16.56 6.26
C SER A 296 21.08 -16.00 7.29
N VAL A 297 21.85 -14.98 6.89
CA VAL A 297 22.80 -14.28 7.75
C VAL A 297 22.50 -12.78 7.66
N ALA A 298 22.30 -12.14 8.81
CA ALA A 298 22.01 -10.71 8.89
C ALA A 298 23.08 -9.89 8.17
N ASP A 299 22.62 -8.92 7.36
CA ASP A 299 23.41 -7.98 6.57
C ASP A 299 24.32 -8.61 5.50
N GLN A 300 24.07 -9.87 5.15
CA GLN A 300 24.84 -10.58 4.15
C GLN A 300 23.97 -11.14 3.03
N VAL A 301 24.64 -11.39 1.90
CA VAL A 301 24.10 -12.17 0.80
C VAL A 301 24.88 -13.49 0.75
N VAL A 302 24.18 -14.59 0.96
CA VAL A 302 24.76 -15.94 1.01
C VAL A 302 24.35 -16.70 -0.25
N THR A 303 25.30 -17.30 -0.95
CA THR A 303 24.99 -18.24 -2.04
C THR A 303 25.17 -19.67 -1.54
N THR A 304 24.11 -20.48 -1.63
CA THR A 304 24.12 -21.88 -1.23
C THR A 304 24.88 -22.75 -2.21
N ALA A 305 25.22 -23.99 -1.82
CA ALA A 305 25.92 -24.94 -2.69
C ALA A 305 25.16 -25.30 -3.97
N ASN A 306 23.82 -25.25 -3.96
CA ASN A 306 22.97 -25.46 -5.15
C ASN A 306 22.74 -24.18 -5.98
N GLY A 307 23.39 -23.06 -5.62
CA GLY A 307 23.35 -21.81 -6.39
C GLY A 307 22.11 -20.93 -6.12
N VAL A 308 21.48 -21.06 -4.95
CA VAL A 308 20.40 -20.15 -4.51
C VAL A 308 21.02 -18.99 -3.74
N THR A 309 20.56 -17.77 -4.02
CA THR A 309 21.02 -16.56 -3.33
C THR A 309 20.04 -16.19 -2.22
N ILE A 310 20.51 -16.14 -0.98
CA ILE A 310 19.75 -15.71 0.20
C ILE A 310 20.20 -14.30 0.58
N ILE A 311 19.28 -13.34 0.55
CA ILE A 311 19.51 -11.93 0.90
C ILE A 311 18.96 -11.69 2.32
N GLY A 312 19.85 -11.37 3.26
CA GLY A 312 19.52 -11.14 4.67
C GLY A 312 19.73 -9.70 5.14
N TYR A 313 19.59 -8.70 4.27
CA TYR A 313 19.74 -7.29 4.63
C TYR A 313 18.75 -6.85 5.73
N THR A 314 19.25 -6.17 6.76
CA THR A 314 18.41 -5.64 7.86
C THR A 314 18.03 -4.18 7.68
N ASP A 315 18.58 -3.52 6.66
CA ASP A 315 18.50 -2.08 6.38
C ASP A 315 17.66 -1.76 5.12
N LEU A 316 16.71 -2.61 4.73
CA LEU A 316 15.94 -2.45 3.48
C LEU A 316 15.34 -1.03 3.28
N PRO A 317 14.76 -0.36 4.29
CA PRO A 317 14.34 1.05 4.14
C PRO A 317 15.49 2.02 3.81
N GLY A 318 16.68 1.82 4.37
CA GLY A 318 17.89 2.61 4.09
C GLY A 318 18.41 2.44 2.66
N ARG A 319 18.02 1.36 1.97
CA ARG A 319 18.33 1.16 0.53
C ARG A 319 17.36 1.88 -0.40
N LEU A 320 16.40 2.62 0.15
CA LEU A 320 15.52 3.56 -0.55
C LEU A 320 15.44 4.89 0.23
N PRO A 321 16.58 5.55 0.51
CA PRO A 321 16.69 6.50 1.60
C PRO A 321 15.88 7.78 1.40
N ALA A 322 15.79 8.29 0.17
CA ALA A 322 14.99 9.47 -0.15
C ALA A 322 13.50 9.26 0.19
N GLN A 323 12.93 8.13 -0.23
CA GLN A 323 11.53 7.80 0.01
C GLN A 323 11.27 7.48 1.49
N ALA A 324 12.20 6.76 2.14
CA ALA A 324 12.11 6.46 3.56
C ALA A 324 12.15 7.72 4.42
N SER A 325 13.09 8.63 4.15
CA SER A 325 13.20 9.91 4.85
C SER A 325 11.95 10.78 4.64
N GLN A 326 11.38 10.79 3.42
CA GLN A 326 10.16 11.54 3.16
C GLN A 326 8.95 11.01 3.94
N LEU A 327 8.74 9.69 3.97
CA LEU A 327 7.62 9.11 4.74
C LEU A 327 7.86 9.23 6.25
N TYR A 328 9.06 8.92 6.72
CA TYR A 328 9.44 9.06 8.14
C TYR A 328 9.27 10.50 8.62
N GLY A 329 9.83 11.48 7.90
CA GLY A 329 9.67 12.89 8.22
C GLY A 329 8.21 13.36 8.16
N THR A 330 7.37 12.76 7.30
CA THR A 330 5.93 13.05 7.28
C THR A 330 5.22 12.49 8.53
N ASN A 331 5.60 11.29 9.00
CA ASN A 331 5.11 10.75 10.26
C ASN A 331 5.49 11.66 11.43
N LEU A 332 6.74 12.15 11.46
CA LEU A 332 7.21 13.12 12.46
C LEU A 332 6.46 14.45 12.39
N VAL A 333 6.21 15.00 11.19
CA VAL A 333 5.37 16.21 11.03
C VAL A 333 3.98 15.99 11.62
N ASN A 334 3.38 14.81 11.44
CA ASN A 334 2.07 14.51 12.02
C ASN A 334 2.12 14.40 13.55
N LEU A 335 3.21 13.89 14.13
CA LEU A 335 3.44 13.97 15.57
C LEU A 335 3.59 15.44 16.03
N VAL A 336 4.40 16.24 15.34
CA VAL A 336 4.61 17.65 15.71
C VAL A 336 3.30 18.45 15.61
N LYS A 337 2.40 18.12 14.67
CA LYS A 337 1.04 18.69 14.64
C LYS A 337 0.23 18.37 15.91
N LEU A 338 0.33 17.14 16.43
CA LEU A 338 -0.31 16.77 17.70
C LEU A 338 0.33 17.50 18.88
N LEU A 339 1.65 17.66 18.88
CA LEU A 339 2.40 18.40 19.89
C LEU A 339 2.24 19.93 19.77
N THR A 340 1.68 20.46 18.68
CA THR A 340 1.52 21.90 18.45
C THR A 340 0.08 22.21 18.02
N PRO A 341 -0.92 22.00 18.90
CA PRO A 341 -2.33 22.16 18.55
C PRO A 341 -2.67 23.60 18.13
N GLY A 342 -1.98 24.60 18.68
CA GLY A 342 -2.15 26.02 18.36
C GLY A 342 -1.48 26.47 17.07
N LYS A 343 -0.62 25.65 16.45
CA LYS A 343 0.24 26.02 15.29
C LYS A 343 1.04 27.31 15.52
N ASP A 344 1.43 27.55 16.76
CA ASP A 344 2.08 28.75 17.26
C ASP A 344 3.55 28.50 17.64
N GLY A 345 4.11 27.36 17.22
CA GLY A 345 5.47 26.96 17.55
C GLY A 345 5.69 26.59 19.01
N ARG A 346 4.63 26.34 19.80
CA ARG A 346 4.73 25.91 21.20
C ARG A 346 4.39 24.43 21.33
N LEU A 347 5.32 23.68 21.90
CA LEU A 347 5.12 22.26 22.18
C LEU A 347 4.26 22.08 23.42
N VAL A 348 3.25 21.23 23.30
CA VAL A 348 2.33 20.83 24.37
C VAL A 348 2.30 19.31 24.41
N LEU A 349 2.88 18.74 25.46
CA LEU A 349 2.82 17.30 25.73
C LEU A 349 1.63 17.00 26.65
N ASP A 350 0.48 16.72 26.05
CA ASP A 350 -0.73 16.31 26.77
C ASP A 350 -0.71 14.79 27.02
N LEU A 351 -0.46 14.38 28.27
CA LEU A 351 -0.48 12.97 28.66
C LEU A 351 -1.91 12.39 28.79
N ASP A 352 -2.96 13.20 28.70
CA ASP A 352 -4.32 12.70 28.59
C ASP A 352 -4.61 12.22 27.15
N ASP A 353 -3.83 12.67 26.16
CA ASP A 353 -3.85 12.09 24.82
C ASP A 353 -3.18 10.71 24.81
N VAL A 354 -3.99 9.66 24.59
CA VAL A 354 -3.51 8.27 24.59
C VAL A 354 -2.39 7.96 23.59
N VAL A 355 -2.26 8.73 22.51
CA VAL A 355 -1.16 8.58 21.53
C VAL A 355 0.12 9.14 22.12
N LEU A 356 0.09 10.36 22.63
CA LEU A 356 1.26 11.00 23.24
C LEU A 356 1.70 10.25 24.49
N ARG A 357 0.77 9.82 25.35
CA ARG A 357 1.09 8.99 26.52
C ARG A 357 1.71 7.66 26.14
N ALA A 358 1.23 7.00 25.08
CA ALA A 358 1.78 5.74 24.62
C ALA A 358 3.22 5.89 24.09
N MET A 359 3.48 6.97 23.35
CA MET A 359 4.78 7.25 22.76
C MET A 359 5.81 7.77 23.77
N THR A 360 5.39 8.46 24.84
CA THR A 360 6.30 9.04 25.84
C THR A 360 6.93 7.95 26.70
N VAL A 361 8.23 7.69 26.48
CA VAL A 361 9.00 6.69 27.21
C VAL A 361 9.73 7.27 28.43
N VAL A 362 10.15 8.54 28.33
CA VAL A 362 10.77 9.31 29.41
C VAL A 362 10.16 10.71 29.41
N ARG A 363 9.87 11.27 30.59
CA ARG A 363 9.41 12.66 30.77
C ARG A 363 10.22 13.33 31.86
N GLU A 364 10.97 14.36 31.50
CA GLU A 364 11.77 15.16 32.43
C GLU A 364 12.68 14.31 33.36
N GLY A 365 13.24 13.22 32.83
CA GLY A 365 14.05 12.26 33.59
C GLY A 365 13.28 11.14 34.29
N GLU A 366 11.94 11.15 34.28
CA GLU A 366 11.12 10.06 34.80
C GLU A 366 10.79 9.04 33.69
N VAL A 367 11.04 7.75 33.94
CA VAL A 367 10.68 6.67 33.01
C VAL A 367 9.17 6.41 33.08
N LEU A 368 8.49 6.54 31.94
CA LEU A 368 7.03 6.32 31.80
C LEU A 368 6.67 5.05 30.99
N TRP A 369 7.68 4.32 30.52
CA TRP A 369 7.54 3.02 29.85
C TRP A 369 7.39 1.89 30.89
N PRO A 370 6.50 0.90 30.67
CA PRO A 370 5.58 0.73 29.55
C PRO A 370 4.30 1.57 29.67
N PRO A 371 3.65 1.92 28.54
CA PRO A 371 2.42 2.67 28.56
C PRO A 371 1.23 1.83 29.06
N PRO A 372 0.17 2.47 29.59
CA PRO A 372 -1.08 1.80 29.89
C PRO A 372 -1.66 1.11 28.64
N SER A 373 -2.42 0.03 28.84
CA SER A 373 -3.11 -0.63 27.73
C SER A 373 -4.10 0.34 27.09
N VAL A 374 -3.88 0.67 25.82
CA VAL A 374 -4.85 1.40 25.02
C VAL A 374 -5.91 0.40 24.60
N ALA A 375 -7.18 0.66 24.93
CA ALA A 375 -8.28 -0.09 24.36
C ALA A 375 -8.23 0.14 22.85
N VAL A 376 -7.70 -0.85 22.12
CA VAL A 376 -7.81 -0.89 20.67
C VAL A 376 -9.30 -0.81 20.42
N SER A 377 -9.75 0.32 19.86
CA SER A 377 -11.01 0.30 19.13
C SER A 377 -10.72 -0.63 17.98
N ALA A 378 -10.89 -1.93 18.21
CA ALA A 378 -11.25 -2.84 17.14
C ALA A 378 -12.28 -2.06 16.36
N ALA A 379 -12.04 -1.85 15.06
CA ALA A 379 -13.14 -1.53 14.16
C ALA A 379 -14.26 -2.47 14.61
N PRO A 380 -15.38 -1.94 15.15
CA PRO A 380 -16.32 -2.72 15.93
C PRO A 380 -16.52 -3.98 15.14
N ALA A 381 -16.12 -5.13 15.73
CA ALA A 381 -16.20 -6.42 15.06
C ALA A 381 -17.53 -6.35 14.35
N THR A 382 -17.50 -6.29 13.01
CA THR A 382 -18.74 -6.16 12.25
C THR A 382 -19.51 -7.34 12.76
N ALA A 383 -20.50 -7.07 13.61
CA ALA A 383 -21.21 -8.11 14.29
C ALA A 383 -21.65 -8.98 13.15
N ALA A 384 -21.17 -10.24 13.13
CA ALA A 384 -21.51 -11.15 12.06
C ALA A 384 -23.01 -10.95 11.88
N PRO A 385 -23.47 -10.47 10.70
CA PRO A 385 -24.87 -10.17 10.53
C PRO A 385 -25.58 -11.43 11.03
N PRO A 386 -26.54 -11.30 11.98
CA PRO A 386 -27.12 -12.45 12.64
C PRO A 386 -27.46 -13.48 11.56
N PRO A 387 -27.21 -14.79 11.80
CA PRO A 387 -27.48 -15.83 10.82
C PRO A 387 -28.83 -15.51 10.22
N PRO A 388 -28.96 -15.39 8.89
CA PRO A 388 -30.13 -14.79 8.28
C PRO A 388 -31.32 -15.46 8.92
N ALA A 389 -32.08 -14.67 9.69
CA ALA A 389 -33.36 -15.14 10.18
C ALA A 389 -34.06 -15.72 8.95
N PRO A 390 -34.63 -16.94 9.03
CA PRO A 390 -35.22 -17.61 7.87
C PRO A 390 -36.03 -16.57 7.16
N LEU A 391 -35.64 -16.23 5.91
CA LEU A 391 -35.99 -14.98 5.23
C LEU A 391 -37.47 -14.68 5.42
N VAL A 392 -37.82 -13.95 6.47
CA VAL A 392 -39.06 -13.24 6.50
C VAL A 392 -38.73 -12.05 5.63
N ARG A 393 -39.05 -12.20 4.34
CA ARG A 393 -39.14 -11.07 3.44
C ARG A 393 -39.86 -9.97 4.20
N HIS A 394 -39.11 -8.98 4.68
CA HIS A 394 -39.67 -7.65 4.79
C HIS A 394 -39.83 -7.20 3.33
N GLU A 395 -40.95 -7.62 2.73
CA GLU A 395 -41.54 -6.85 1.65
C GLU A 395 -41.58 -5.42 2.16
N LYS A 396 -40.72 -4.55 1.59
CA LYS A 396 -41.03 -3.12 1.60
C LYS A 396 -42.52 -3.05 1.26
N PRO A 397 -43.38 -2.44 2.08
CA PRO A 397 -44.79 -2.39 1.78
C PRO A 397 -44.89 -1.85 0.36
N ALA A 398 -45.33 -2.70 -0.57
CA ALA A 398 -45.44 -2.31 -1.95
C ALA A 398 -46.26 -1.03 -1.95
N MET A 399 -45.72 0.05 -2.52
CA MET A 399 -46.43 1.32 -2.56
C MET A 399 -47.86 1.04 -3.01
N SER A 400 -48.84 1.43 -2.18
CA SER A 400 -50.24 1.09 -2.46
C SER A 400 -50.59 1.53 -3.88
N ALA A 401 -51.41 0.74 -4.57
CA ALA A 401 -51.79 1.02 -5.95
C ALA A 401 -52.26 2.49 -6.13
N GLY A 402 -52.97 3.04 -5.14
CA GLY A 402 -53.36 4.45 -5.10
C GLY A 402 -52.18 5.44 -5.05
N ARG A 403 -51.15 5.17 -4.24
CA ARG A 403 -49.97 6.05 -4.14
C ARG A 403 -49.09 5.98 -5.39
N ARG A 404 -49.01 4.80 -6.02
CA ARG A 404 -48.30 4.60 -7.29
C ARG A 404 -49.04 5.30 -8.44
N SER A 405 -50.36 5.14 -8.54
CA SER A 405 -51.18 5.86 -9.53
C SER A 405 -51.16 7.37 -9.32
N ALA A 406 -51.14 7.86 -8.08
CA ALA A 406 -51.01 9.28 -7.78
C ALA A 406 -49.67 9.87 -8.25
N LEU A 407 -48.56 9.14 -8.06
CA LEU A 407 -47.24 9.57 -8.53
C LEU A 407 -47.12 9.53 -10.06
N VAL A 408 -47.67 8.49 -10.70
CA VAL A 408 -47.72 8.41 -12.17
C VAL A 408 -48.61 9.53 -12.73
N GLY A 409 -49.75 9.81 -12.11
CA GLY A 409 -50.65 10.91 -12.48
C GLY A 409 -50.00 12.28 -12.28
N LEU A 410 -49.27 12.49 -11.18
CA LEU A 410 -48.51 13.71 -10.94
C LEU A 410 -47.41 13.91 -11.98
N ALA A 411 -46.65 12.85 -12.30
CA ALA A 411 -45.63 12.89 -13.34
C ALA A 411 -46.24 13.19 -14.72
N ALA A 412 -47.39 12.59 -15.04
CA ALA A 412 -48.12 12.85 -16.28
C ALA A 412 -48.66 14.30 -16.34
N ALA A 413 -49.17 14.83 -15.23
CA ALA A 413 -49.65 16.21 -15.15
C ALA A 413 -48.50 17.22 -15.29
N LEU A 414 -47.36 16.97 -14.65
CA LEU A 414 -46.16 17.79 -14.78
C LEU A 414 -45.59 17.74 -16.20
N LEU A 415 -45.58 16.56 -16.83
CA LEU A 415 -45.17 16.40 -18.22
C LEU A 415 -46.13 17.14 -19.16
N PHE A 416 -47.44 17.02 -18.95
CA PHE A 416 -48.47 17.74 -19.72
C PHE A 416 -48.29 19.26 -19.61
N LEU A 417 -48.14 19.78 -18.39
CA LEU A 417 -47.84 21.20 -18.13
C LEU A 417 -46.54 21.63 -18.83
N ALA A 418 -45.47 20.87 -18.69
CA ALA A 418 -44.20 21.17 -19.36
C ALA A 418 -44.34 21.20 -20.89
N THR A 419 -45.13 20.29 -21.48
CA THR A 419 -45.37 20.25 -22.93
C THR A 419 -46.34 21.31 -23.43
N ALA A 420 -47.32 21.72 -22.62
CA ALA A 420 -48.34 22.70 -23.00
C ALA A 420 -47.76 24.11 -23.21
N PHE A 421 -46.66 24.43 -22.52
CA PHE A 421 -45.96 25.71 -22.63
C PHE A 421 -44.62 25.62 -23.37
N ALA A 422 -44.27 24.45 -23.91
CA ALA A 422 -43.02 24.21 -24.61
C ALA A 422 -43.12 24.53 -26.11
N PRO A 423 -42.02 24.99 -26.76
CA PRO A 423 -41.94 25.05 -28.22
C PRO A 423 -42.16 23.68 -28.87
N ASN A 424 -42.81 23.63 -30.04
CA ASN A 424 -43.11 22.37 -30.75
C ASN A 424 -41.89 21.47 -30.96
N GLN A 425 -40.70 22.06 -31.17
CA GLN A 425 -39.45 21.33 -31.33
C GLN A 425 -39.01 20.60 -30.04
N LEU A 426 -39.29 21.18 -28.87
CA LEU A 426 -38.99 20.57 -27.57
C LEU A 426 -39.89 19.37 -27.31
N VAL A 427 -41.16 19.41 -27.72
CA VAL A 427 -42.09 18.27 -27.65
C VAL A 427 -41.59 17.09 -28.49
N GLY A 428 -41.09 17.37 -29.71
CA GLY A 428 -40.46 16.36 -30.56
C GLY A 428 -39.23 15.73 -29.90
N ASN A 429 -38.31 16.55 -29.38
CA ASN A 429 -37.10 16.08 -28.71
C ASN A 429 -37.41 15.26 -27.44
N LEU A 430 -38.41 15.68 -26.65
CA LEU A 430 -38.82 14.99 -25.42
C LEU A 430 -39.47 13.63 -25.72
N THR A 431 -40.23 13.54 -26.81
CA THR A 431 -40.80 12.27 -27.28
C THR A 431 -39.69 11.29 -27.69
N VAL A 432 -38.71 11.76 -28.47
CA VAL A 432 -37.55 10.95 -28.86
C VAL A 432 -36.75 10.52 -27.63
N PHE A 433 -36.52 11.42 -26.67
CA PHE A 433 -35.83 11.11 -25.42
C PHE A 433 -36.56 10.03 -24.61
N ALA A 434 -37.87 10.15 -24.41
CA ALA A 434 -38.66 9.18 -23.66
C ALA A 434 -38.62 7.78 -24.31
N LEU A 435 -38.77 7.70 -25.64
CA LEU A 435 -38.66 6.44 -26.38
C LEU A 435 -37.23 5.87 -26.30
N ALA A 436 -36.19 6.71 -26.40
CA ALA A 436 -34.80 6.27 -26.27
C ALA A 436 -34.50 5.68 -24.88
N VAL A 437 -35.08 6.22 -23.81
CA VAL A 437 -34.95 5.66 -22.45
C VAL A 437 -35.58 4.26 -22.37
N VAL A 438 -36.78 4.08 -22.94
CA VAL A 438 -37.45 2.77 -22.99
C VAL A 438 -36.60 1.77 -23.77
N VAL A 439 -36.15 2.15 -24.97
CA VAL A 439 -35.27 1.30 -25.79
C VAL A 439 -33.98 0.96 -25.03
N GLY A 440 -33.34 1.94 -24.40
CA GLY A 440 -32.12 1.73 -23.62
C GLY A 440 -32.30 0.75 -22.46
N PHE A 441 -33.41 0.86 -21.73
CA PHE A 441 -33.75 -0.07 -20.65
C PHE A 441 -33.86 -1.52 -21.15
N TYR A 442 -34.59 -1.74 -22.25
CA TYR A 442 -34.75 -3.08 -22.81
C TYR A 442 -33.44 -3.61 -23.41
N VAL A 443 -32.65 -2.79 -24.09
CA VAL A 443 -31.40 -3.23 -24.72
C VAL A 443 -30.35 -3.60 -23.67
N ILE A 444 -30.16 -2.76 -22.64
CA ILE A 444 -29.16 -3.00 -21.59
C ILE A 444 -29.58 -4.14 -20.67
N GLY A 445 -30.88 -4.24 -20.35
CA GLY A 445 -31.41 -5.27 -19.46
C GLY A 445 -31.23 -6.72 -19.96
N HIS A 446 -30.95 -6.91 -21.25
CA HIS A 446 -30.74 -8.22 -21.86
C HIS A 446 -29.27 -8.53 -22.21
N VAL A 447 -28.31 -7.69 -21.79
CA VAL A 447 -26.89 -7.97 -22.01
C VAL A 447 -26.44 -9.08 -21.06
N HIS A 448 -25.76 -10.09 -21.60
CA HIS A 448 -25.20 -11.18 -20.81
C HIS A 448 -24.17 -10.65 -19.78
N HIS A 449 -24.19 -11.16 -18.55
CA HIS A 449 -23.35 -10.65 -17.45
C HIS A 449 -21.84 -10.62 -17.77
N ALA A 450 -21.35 -11.61 -18.51
CA ALA A 450 -19.96 -11.67 -18.98
C ALA A 450 -19.54 -10.50 -19.89
N LEU A 451 -20.49 -9.75 -20.45
CA LEU A 451 -20.27 -8.63 -21.35
C LEU A 451 -20.51 -7.27 -20.69
N HIS A 452 -20.77 -7.20 -19.38
CA HIS A 452 -20.97 -5.93 -18.68
C HIS A 452 -19.74 -4.99 -18.77
N THR A 453 -18.53 -5.53 -18.66
CA THR A 453 -17.30 -4.72 -18.78
C THR A 453 -17.07 -4.20 -20.20
N PRO A 454 -17.20 -5.02 -21.27
CA PRO A 454 -17.27 -4.52 -22.64
C PRO A 454 -18.39 -3.49 -22.87
N LEU A 455 -19.57 -3.70 -22.30
CA LEU A 455 -20.71 -2.78 -22.42
C LEU A 455 -20.37 -1.39 -21.83
N MET A 456 -19.73 -1.34 -20.65
CA MET A 456 -19.24 -0.09 -20.06
C MET A 456 -18.21 0.62 -20.95
N SER A 457 -17.31 -0.13 -21.59
CA SER A 457 -16.35 0.44 -22.54
C SER A 457 -17.04 1.02 -23.79
N VAL A 458 -18.10 0.36 -24.29
CA VAL A 458 -18.89 0.84 -25.44
C VAL A 458 -19.69 2.08 -25.07
N THR A 459 -20.36 2.10 -23.92
CA THR A 459 -21.14 3.28 -23.50
C THR A 459 -20.22 4.49 -23.28
N ASN A 460 -19.00 4.28 -22.80
CA ASN A 460 -17.99 5.34 -22.73
C ASN A 460 -17.58 5.85 -24.12
N ALA A 461 -17.40 4.96 -25.10
CA ALA A 461 -17.11 5.34 -26.49
C ALA A 461 -18.25 6.15 -27.12
N ILE A 462 -19.50 5.71 -26.91
CA ILE A 462 -20.71 6.37 -27.43
C ILE A 462 -20.93 7.73 -26.77
N SER A 463 -20.54 7.91 -25.49
CA SER A 463 -20.63 9.21 -24.81
C SER A 463 -19.82 10.31 -25.53
N GLY A 464 -18.84 9.92 -26.35
CA GLY A 464 -18.13 10.80 -27.27
C GLY A 464 -19.00 11.50 -28.33
N ILE A 465 -20.30 11.19 -28.44
CA ILE A 465 -21.29 11.92 -29.26
C ILE A 465 -21.32 13.42 -28.98
N ILE A 466 -20.82 13.87 -27.83
CA ILE A 466 -20.58 15.29 -27.51
C ILE A 466 -19.75 16.02 -28.59
N VAL A 467 -18.97 15.28 -29.39
CA VAL A 467 -18.25 15.81 -30.56
C VAL A 467 -19.20 16.50 -31.55
N VAL A 468 -20.42 16.01 -31.72
CA VAL A 468 -21.42 16.60 -32.62
C VAL A 468 -21.79 18.01 -32.14
N GLY A 469 -21.99 18.17 -30.84
CA GLY A 469 -22.26 19.48 -30.24
C GLY A 469 -21.09 20.45 -30.42
N ALA A 470 -19.85 19.97 -30.27
CA ALA A 470 -18.66 20.77 -30.46
C ALA A 470 -18.41 21.16 -31.94
N LEU A 471 -18.69 20.26 -32.88
CA LEU A 471 -18.56 20.53 -34.32
C LEU A 471 -19.54 21.61 -34.80
N LEU A 472 -20.75 21.66 -34.23
CA LEU A 472 -21.72 22.72 -34.52
C LEU A 472 -21.27 24.11 -34.05
N GLN A 473 -20.29 24.19 -33.14
CA GLN A 473 -19.74 25.45 -32.64
C GLN A 473 -18.50 25.91 -33.42
N LEU A 474 -17.98 25.10 -34.36
CA LEU A 474 -16.88 25.49 -35.23
C LEU A 474 -17.37 26.51 -36.27
N GLY A 475 -16.64 27.62 -36.43
CA GLY A 475 -17.01 28.71 -37.34
C GLY A 475 -17.82 29.86 -36.71
N HIS A 476 -18.02 29.86 -35.39
CA HIS A 476 -18.55 31.02 -34.67
C HIS A 476 -17.56 32.18 -34.62
N ILE A 477 -18.07 33.42 -34.61
CA ILE A 477 -17.29 34.68 -34.69
C ILE A 477 -16.39 34.90 -33.46
N SER A 478 -16.69 34.27 -32.33
CA SER A 478 -15.92 34.40 -31.08
C SER A 478 -14.77 33.40 -31.01
N GLY A 479 -13.53 33.90 -30.99
CA GLY A 479 -12.33 33.06 -30.87
C GLY A 479 -12.30 32.19 -29.61
N ALA A 480 -12.90 32.64 -28.50
CA ALA A 480 -13.00 31.84 -27.28
C ALA A 480 -13.90 30.61 -27.46
N VAL A 481 -15.01 30.77 -28.18
CA VAL A 481 -15.92 29.65 -28.51
C VAL A 481 -15.21 28.66 -29.45
N THR A 482 -14.45 29.16 -30.42
CA THR A 482 -13.66 28.30 -31.33
C THR A 482 -12.61 27.48 -30.58
N VAL A 483 -11.89 28.07 -29.62
CA VAL A 483 -10.89 27.36 -28.81
C VAL A 483 -11.55 26.29 -27.94
N LEU A 484 -12.67 26.62 -27.27
CA LEU A 484 -13.41 25.65 -26.47
C LEU A 484 -14.00 24.51 -27.30
N ALA A 485 -14.53 24.82 -28.49
CA ALA A 485 -15.03 23.83 -29.44
C ALA A 485 -13.89 22.91 -29.91
N PHE A 486 -12.72 23.46 -30.21
CA PHE A 486 -11.54 22.67 -30.59
C PHE A 486 -11.10 21.71 -29.49
N ILE A 487 -11.01 22.19 -28.24
CA ILE A 487 -10.66 21.35 -27.07
C ILE A 487 -11.73 20.26 -26.87
N ALA A 488 -13.01 20.61 -26.97
CA ALA A 488 -14.10 19.65 -26.83
C ALA A 488 -14.06 18.57 -27.92
N VAL A 489 -13.77 18.93 -29.18
CA VAL A 489 -13.58 17.96 -30.28
C VAL A 489 -12.40 17.04 -30.01
N LEU A 490 -11.27 17.58 -29.54
CA LEU A 490 -10.08 16.79 -29.22
C LEU A 490 -10.37 15.76 -28.11
N LEU A 491 -10.93 16.20 -26.98
CA LEU A 491 -11.25 15.32 -25.86
C LEU A 491 -12.33 14.29 -26.22
N ALA A 492 -13.36 14.69 -26.94
CA ALA A 492 -14.40 13.78 -27.41
C ALA A 492 -13.83 12.71 -28.35
N SER A 493 -12.92 13.10 -29.25
CA SER A 493 -12.24 12.16 -30.15
C SER A 493 -11.42 11.12 -29.38
N ILE A 494 -10.68 11.54 -28.35
CA ILE A 494 -9.94 10.62 -27.47
C ILE A 494 -10.89 9.59 -26.84
N ASN A 495 -12.04 10.04 -26.32
CA ASN A 495 -13.05 9.13 -25.75
C ASN A 495 -13.61 8.14 -26.78
N VAL A 496 -13.94 8.61 -28.00
CA VAL A 496 -14.44 7.75 -29.08
C VAL A 496 -13.40 6.69 -29.46
N PHE A 497 -12.20 7.12 -29.85
CA PHE A 497 -11.16 6.20 -30.33
C PHE A 497 -10.65 5.27 -29.24
N GLY A 498 -10.39 5.80 -28.04
CA GLY A 498 -9.96 5.00 -26.89
C GLY A 498 -11.02 3.97 -26.48
N GLY A 499 -12.29 4.40 -26.35
CA GLY A 499 -13.39 3.53 -25.96
C GLY A 499 -13.64 2.39 -26.95
N PHE A 500 -13.63 2.66 -28.26
CA PHE A 500 -13.80 1.61 -29.27
C PHE A 500 -12.58 0.68 -29.38
N ALA A 501 -11.35 1.20 -29.22
CA ALA A 501 -10.14 0.38 -29.23
C ALA A 501 -10.11 -0.61 -28.06
N VAL A 502 -10.44 -0.14 -26.85
CA VAL A 502 -10.52 -0.98 -25.65
C VAL A 502 -11.65 -2.00 -25.77
N THR A 503 -12.83 -1.57 -26.22
CA THR A 503 -13.96 -2.49 -26.49
C THR A 503 -13.55 -3.61 -27.43
N ARG A 504 -12.91 -3.27 -28.57
CA ARG A 504 -12.48 -4.26 -29.57
C ARG A 504 -11.50 -5.26 -28.97
N ARG A 505 -10.54 -4.79 -28.17
CA ARG A 505 -9.58 -5.65 -27.46
C ARG A 505 -10.29 -6.57 -26.46
N MET A 506 -11.25 -6.05 -25.70
CA MET A 506 -12.03 -6.82 -24.72
C MET A 506 -12.86 -7.91 -25.39
N LEU A 507 -13.60 -7.58 -26.45
CA LEU A 507 -14.41 -8.55 -27.19
C LEU A 507 -13.53 -9.60 -27.91
N GLY A 508 -12.36 -9.22 -28.39
CA GLY A 508 -11.39 -10.15 -28.99
C GLY A 508 -10.84 -11.21 -28.03
N MET A 509 -10.91 -10.99 -26.72
CA MET A 509 -10.56 -12.01 -25.72
C MET A 509 -11.64 -13.10 -25.58
N PHE A 510 -12.87 -12.85 -26.06
CA PHE A 510 -13.98 -13.81 -26.02
C PHE A 510 -14.11 -14.66 -27.31
N THR A 511 -13.39 -14.31 -28.38
CA THR A 511 -13.36 -15.11 -29.61
C THR A 511 -12.39 -16.29 -29.45
N ARG A 512 -12.92 -17.52 -29.45
CA ARG A 512 -12.11 -18.74 -29.60
C ARG A 512 -11.46 -18.72 -30.99
N GLY A 513 -10.12 -18.88 -31.06
CA GLY A 513 -9.40 -19.00 -32.32
C GLY A 513 -9.91 -20.17 -33.18
N PRO A 514 -9.58 -20.20 -34.50
CA PRO A 514 -10.08 -21.24 -35.40
C PRO A 514 -9.69 -22.64 -34.91
N ALA A 515 -10.68 -23.54 -34.91
CA ALA A 515 -10.52 -24.92 -34.51
C ALA A 515 -9.36 -25.58 -35.27
N ARG A 516 -8.40 -26.14 -34.53
CA ARG A 516 -7.39 -27.05 -35.06
C ARG A 516 -8.12 -28.16 -35.84
N THR A 517 -8.03 -28.13 -37.16
CA THR A 517 -8.37 -29.28 -37.99
C THR A 517 -7.51 -30.45 -37.55
N ALA A 518 -8.17 -31.56 -37.24
CA ALA A 518 -7.54 -32.80 -36.84
C ALA A 518 -6.53 -33.23 -37.90
N VAL A 519 -5.25 -33.32 -37.52
CA VAL A 519 -4.23 -34.01 -38.31
C VAL A 519 -4.57 -35.50 -38.18
N SER A 520 -5.15 -36.07 -39.23
CA SER A 520 -5.28 -37.52 -39.37
C SER A 520 -3.88 -38.13 -39.46
N ALA A 521 -3.58 -39.06 -38.54
CA ALA A 521 -2.40 -39.89 -38.60
C ALA A 521 -2.38 -40.68 -39.93
N PRO A 522 -1.23 -40.78 -40.63
CA PRO A 522 -1.14 -41.66 -41.78
C PRO A 522 -1.07 -43.10 -41.27
N THR A 523 -2.11 -43.86 -41.59
CA THR A 523 -2.17 -45.31 -41.44
C THR A 523 -1.08 -45.97 -42.29
N ALA A 524 -0.34 -46.88 -41.67
CA ALA A 524 0.53 -47.82 -42.34
C ALA A 524 -0.26 -48.62 -43.39
N GLY A 525 0.19 -48.54 -44.65
CA GLY A 525 -0.30 -49.34 -45.77
C GLY A 525 0.87 -50.04 -46.45
N ALA A 526 0.83 -51.37 -46.43
CA ALA A 526 1.83 -52.27 -46.96
C ALA A 526 1.77 -52.44 -48.49
N HIS A 527 2.90 -52.81 -49.10
CA HIS A 527 3.09 -53.50 -50.40
C HIS A 527 2.53 -52.78 -51.65
N ARG A 528 3.30 -52.44 -52.69
CA ARG A 528 4.36 -53.14 -53.46
C ARG A 528 5.21 -52.11 -54.19
#